data_AF-A0A1V4U623-F1
#
_entry.id   AF-A0A1V4U623-F1
#
_cell.length_a   1.000
_cell.length_b   1.000
_cell.length_c   1.000
_cell.angle_alpha   90.00
_cell.angle_beta   90.00
_cell.angle_gamma   90.00
#
_symmetry.space_group_name_H-M   'P 1'
#
loop_
_entity.id
_entity.type
_entity.pdbx_description
1 polymer ?
#
loop_
_entity_poly.entity_id
_entity_poly.type
_entity_poly.pdbx_seq_one_letter_code
_entity_poly.pdbx_strand_id
1 'polypeptide(L)' 'MPVSEEIHTVAIADEFRQCRTCGYDRGFHTSLHRIAAGHPHFRVVLICPECGTRYDARWVMEL' A
#
# COMPACT_ATOMS: atom_id res chain seq x y z
N MET A 1 1.20 10.74 15.75
CA MET A 1 1.25 9.27 15.95
C MET A 1 2.47 8.76 15.20
N PRO A 2 3.28 7.86 15.77
CA PRO A 2 4.41 7.29 15.04
C PRO A 2 3.88 6.43 13.87
N VAL A 3 4.36 6.71 12.66
CA VAL A 3 4.04 5.92 11.47
C VAL A 3 4.88 4.65 11.54
N SER A 4 4.24 3.47 11.54
CA SER A 4 4.96 2.20 11.48
C SER A 4 5.63 2.05 10.10
N GLU A 5 6.91 1.70 10.08
CA GLU A 5 7.67 1.41 8.85
C GLU A 5 7.35 0.01 8.28
N GLU A 6 6.67 -0.84 9.04
CA GLU A 6 6.33 -2.20 8.63
C GLU A 6 5.30 -2.19 7.48
N ILE A 7 5.56 -2.98 6.44
CA ILE A 7 4.67 -3.13 5.28
C ILE A 7 4.04 -4.53 5.33
N HIS A 8 2.73 -4.59 5.56
CA HIS A 8 2.00 -5.86 5.63
C HIS A 8 1.62 -6.35 4.24
N THR A 9 1.97 -7.58 3.88
CA THR A 9 1.50 -8.18 2.62
C THR A 9 0.02 -8.53 2.72
N VAL A 10 -0.77 -8.20 1.69
CA VAL A 10 -2.20 -8.53 1.63
C VAL A 10 -2.53 -9.27 0.34
N ALA A 11 -3.38 -10.30 0.46
CA ALA A 11 -4.08 -10.87 -0.68
C ALA A 11 -5.45 -10.18 -0.80
N ILE A 12 -5.75 -9.71 -2.02
CA ILE A 12 -7.02 -9.07 -2.37
C ILE A 12 -7.84 -10.10 -3.15
N ALA A 13 -9.06 -10.38 -2.69
CA ALA A 13 -10.00 -11.25 -3.40
C ALA A 13 -10.90 -10.43 -4.32
N ASP A 14 -11.74 -9.57 -3.74
CA ASP A 14 -12.67 -8.72 -4.50
C ASP A 14 -12.32 -7.23 -4.35
N GLU A 15 -12.37 -6.71 -3.12
CA GLU A 15 -12.13 -5.31 -2.79
C GLU A 15 -11.22 -5.18 -1.57
N PHE A 16 -10.33 -4.19 -1.61
CA PHE A 16 -9.51 -3.80 -0.46
C PHE A 16 -9.56 -2.29 -0.25
N ARG A 17 -10.65 -1.83 0.39
CA ARG A 17 -10.88 -0.41 0.74
C ARG A 17 -10.75 -0.10 2.23
N GLN A 18 -10.85 -1.11 3.09
CA GLN A 18 -10.86 -0.95 4.54
C GLN A 18 -9.50 -1.28 5.15
N CYS A 19 -8.98 -0.39 6.00
CA CYS A 19 -7.79 -0.61 6.80
C CYS A 19 -8.04 -1.72 7.83
N ARG A 20 -7.26 -2.80 7.77
CA ARG A 20 -7.33 -3.92 8.72
C ARG A 20 -6.81 -3.56 10.13
N THR A 21 -6.17 -2.40 10.30
CA THR A 21 -5.65 -1.93 11.60
C THR A 21 -6.63 -1.02 12.34
N CYS A 22 -7.21 0.00 11.68
CA CYS A 22 -8.03 1.02 12.33
C CYS A 22 -9.48 1.09 11.84
N GLY A 23 -9.85 0.32 10.83
CA GLY A 23 -11.22 0.29 10.31
C GLY A 23 -11.58 1.41 9.32
N TYR A 24 -10.68 2.36 9.04
CA TYR A 24 -10.86 3.39 8.00
C TYR A 24 -11.29 2.76 6.68
N ASP A 25 -12.35 3.26 6.04
CA ASP A 25 -13.02 2.57 4.94
C ASP A 25 -13.12 3.36 3.64
N ARG A 26 -12.51 4.55 3.55
CA ARG A 26 -12.59 5.43 2.37
C ARG A 26 -11.43 5.26 1.39
N GLY A 27 -10.77 4.09 1.41
CA GLY A 27 -9.65 3.76 0.53
C GLY A 27 -8.28 4.14 1.10
N PHE A 28 -7.25 4.13 0.24
CA PHE A 28 -5.85 4.30 0.65
C PHE A 28 -5.14 5.37 -0.18
N HIS A 29 -4.14 6.03 0.42
CA HIS A 29 -3.13 6.74 -0.36
C HIS A 29 -2.18 5.72 -1.01
N THR A 30 -1.61 6.07 -2.16
CA THR A 30 -0.67 5.22 -2.90
C THR A 30 0.72 5.82 -2.91
N SER A 31 1.74 5.02 -2.63
CA SER A 31 3.15 5.37 -2.82
C SER A 31 3.80 4.43 -3.81
N LEU A 32 4.68 4.96 -4.66
CA LEU A 32 5.37 4.22 -5.71
C LEU A 32 6.82 3.98 -5.31
N HIS A 33 7.19 2.71 -5.18
CA HIS A 33 8.54 2.30 -4.82
C HIS A 33 9.21 1.68 -6.04
N ARG A 34 10.30 2.28 -6.53
CA ARG A 34 11.06 1.74 -7.67
C ARG A 34 11.61 0.35 -7.33
N ILE A 35 11.34 -0.65 -8.17
CA ILE A 35 11.80 -2.03 -7.93
C ILE A 35 13.28 -2.18 -8.30
N ALA A 36 13.68 -1.61 -9.43
CA ALA A 36 15.06 -1.64 -9.92
C ALA A 36 15.42 -0.32 -10.62
N ALA A 37 16.65 0.14 -10.43
CA ALA A 37 17.16 1.36 -11.07
C ALA A 37 17.12 1.23 -12.60
N GLY A 38 16.61 2.26 -13.29
CA GLY A 38 16.50 2.25 -14.75
C GLY A 38 15.36 1.41 -15.34
N HIS A 39 14.56 0.72 -14.52
CA HIS A 39 13.37 -0.01 -15.00
C HIS A 39 12.09 0.84 -14.83
N PRO A 40 11.10 0.66 -15.73
CA PRO A 40 9.81 1.38 -15.67
C PRO A 40 8.87 0.81 -14.59
N HIS A 41 9.25 -0.28 -13.91
CA HIS A 41 8.41 -0.98 -12.96
C HIS A 41 8.50 -0.41 -11.54
N PHE A 42 7.34 -0.16 -10.93
CA PHE A 42 7.18 0.31 -9.56
C PHE A 42 6.25 -0.60 -8.77
N ARG A 43 6.61 -0.85 -7.50
CA ARG A 43 5.73 -1.47 -6.51
C ARG A 43 4.78 -0.40 -5.97
N VAL A 44 3.49 -0.69 -5.94
CA VAL A 44 2.50 0.18 -5.31
C VAL A 44 2.31 -0.24 -3.85
N VAL A 45 2.52 0.70 -2.94
CA VAL A 45 2.27 0.52 -1.50
C VAL A 45 1.01 1.33 -1.14
N LEU A 46 0.05 0.67 -0.50
CA LEU A 46 -1.18 1.29 0.00
C LEU A 46 -0.95 1.79 1.42
N ILE A 47 -1.36 3.02 1.73
CA ILE A 47 -1.11 3.67 3.03
C ILE A 47 -2.44 4.16 3.59
N CYS A 48 -2.77 3.72 4.81
CA CYS A 48 -3.97 4.18 5.52
C CYS A 48 -3.83 5.68 5.83
N PRO A 49 -4.76 6.54 5.38
CA PRO A 49 -4.73 7.98 5.65
C PRO A 49 -4.86 8.33 7.14
N GLU A 50 -5.52 7.46 7.93
CA GLU A 50 -5.83 7.72 9.34
C GLU A 50 -4.69 7.26 10.27
N CYS A 51 -4.26 6.00 10.16
CA CYS A 51 -3.28 5.42 11.08
C CYS A 51 -1.88 5.23 10.47
N GLY A 52 -1.71 5.47 9.17
CA GLY A 52 -0.42 5.32 8.49
C GLY A 52 0.02 3.89 8.19
N THR A 53 -0.77 2.86 8.55
CA THR A 53 -0.45 1.45 8.24
C THR A 53 -0.22 1.28 6.74
N ARG A 54 0.82 0.52 6.39
CA ARG A 54 1.24 0.28 5.00
C ARG A 54 0.94 -1.16 4.59
N TYR A 55 0.43 -1.33 3.38
CA TYR A 55 0.10 -2.63 2.81
C TYR A 55 0.76 -2.82 1.43
N ASP A 56 1.31 -4.01 1.20
CA ASP A 56 1.78 -4.46 -0.12
C ASP A 56 0.79 -5.48 -0.70
N ALA A 57 0.05 -5.06 -1.73
CA ALA A 57 -0.87 -5.92 -2.47
C ALA A 57 -0.18 -6.67 -3.63
N ARG A 58 1.15 -6.61 -3.71
CA ARG A 58 2.00 -7.11 -4.80
C ARG A 58 1.66 -6.47 -6.16
N TRP A 59 1.07 -5.29 -6.12
CA TRP A 59 0.78 -4.52 -7.32
C TRP A 59 2.06 -3.96 -7.89
N VAL A 60 2.31 -4.28 -9.16
CA VAL A 60 3.38 -3.71 -9.95
C VAL A 60 2.75 -2.95 -11.10
N MET A 61 3.21 -1.73 -11.31
CA MET A 61 2.81 -0.91 -12.44
C MET A 61 4.02 -0.50 -13.27
N GLU A 62 3.78 -0.26 -14.54
CA GLU A 62 4.75 0.30 -15.48
C GLU A 62 4.43 1.78 -15.72
N LEU A 63 5.47 2.64 -15.75
CA LEU A 63 5.38 4.07 -16.02
C LEU A 63 6.26 4.47 -17.19
#